data_AF-A0A2I1HWV4-F1
#
_entry.id   AF-A0A2I1HWV4-F1
#
_cell.length_a   1.000
_cell.length_b   1.000
_cell.length_c   1.000
_cell.angle_alpha   90.00
_cell.angle_beta   90.00
_cell.angle_gamma   90.00
#
_symmetry.space_group_name_H-M   'P 1'
#
loop_
_entity.id
_entity.type
_entity.pdbx_description
1 polymer ?
#
loop_
_entity_poly.entity_id
_entity_poly.type
_entity_poly.pdbx_seq_one_letter_code
_entity_poly.pdbx_strand_id
1 'polypeptide(L)'
;KQHEPGSKGWLDAFYARKNHQESVDAFKLYENGLSARAKLWGTSANSIEYREGMVKDLSAFQDHYHQKITALTDRQSFLHDKIKRGKSVYKTNQQLIKLETELAQFKIDYFSVMNDDESHYRYKGHTSDDTKELEF
;
A
#
# COMPACT_ATOMS: atom_id res chain seq x y z
N LYS A 1 -27.63 30.93 -24.43
CA LYS A 1 -27.38 31.75 -25.63
C LYS A 1 -26.89 30.82 -26.73
N GLN A 2 -27.50 30.84 -27.92
CA GLN A 2 -26.98 30.04 -29.04
C GLN A 2 -25.86 30.84 -29.72
N HIS A 3 -24.69 30.23 -29.84
CA HIS A 3 -23.53 30.79 -30.53
C HIS A 3 -23.50 30.30 -31.97
N GLU A 4 -23.12 31.15 -32.92
CA GLU A 4 -22.98 30.74 -34.32
C GLU A 4 -21.93 29.63 -34.47
N PRO A 5 -22.19 28.59 -35.28
CA PRO A 5 -21.22 27.54 -35.56
C PRO A 5 -19.87 28.12 -35.99
N GLY A 6 -18.77 27.63 -35.40
CA GLY A 6 -17.41 28.10 -35.69
C GLY A 6 -16.99 29.39 -34.97
N SER A 7 -17.90 30.10 -34.30
CA SER A 7 -17.52 31.21 -33.42
C SER A 7 -16.73 30.73 -32.20
N LYS A 8 -15.93 31.60 -31.58
CA LYS A 8 -15.16 31.26 -30.36
C LYS A 8 -16.05 30.68 -29.26
N GLY A 9 -17.20 31.31 -28.98
CA GLY A 9 -18.16 30.81 -27.98
C GLY A 9 -18.79 29.46 -28.34
N TRP A 10 -18.92 29.14 -29.64
CA TRP A 10 -19.37 27.82 -30.07
C TRP A 10 -18.30 26.75 -29.90
N LEU A 11 -17.04 27.06 -30.25
CA LEU A 11 -15.90 26.16 -30.04
C LEU A 11 -15.65 25.88 -28.56
N ASP A 12 -15.68 26.91 -27.71
CA ASP A 12 -15.52 26.78 -26.26
C ASP A 12 -16.60 25.85 -25.68
N ALA A 13 -17.86 26.05 -26.07
CA ALA A 13 -18.96 25.19 -25.63
C ALA A 13 -18.86 23.75 -26.20
N PHE A 14 -18.35 23.59 -27.41
CA PHE A 14 -18.10 22.28 -28.02
C PHE A 14 -17.02 21.51 -27.26
N TYR A 15 -15.87 22.14 -27.00
CA TYR A 15 -14.80 21.53 -26.22
C TYR A 15 -15.23 21.25 -24.78
N ALA A 16 -15.98 22.14 -24.14
CA ALA A 16 -16.54 21.90 -22.82
C ALA A 16 -17.43 20.65 -22.78
N ARG A 17 -18.31 20.47 -23.78
CA ARG A 17 -19.13 19.25 -23.89
C ARG A 17 -18.30 18.00 -24.15
N LYS A 18 -17.30 18.08 -25.03
CA LYS A 18 -16.39 16.97 -25.31
C LYS A 18 -15.63 16.56 -24.04
N ASN A 19 -14.99 17.51 -23.36
CA ASN A 19 -14.24 17.25 -22.13
C ASN A 19 -15.13 16.69 -21.02
N HIS A 20 -16.38 17.17 -20.92
CA HIS A 20 -17.35 16.60 -19.99
C HIS A 20 -17.68 15.14 -20.33
N GLN A 21 -17.91 14.83 -21.60
CA GLN A 21 -18.18 13.45 -22.04
C GLN A 21 -16.98 12.53 -21.77
N GLU A 22 -15.75 12.98 -22.06
CA GLU A 22 -14.53 12.23 -21.76
C GLU A 22 -14.38 11.95 -20.26
N SER A 23 -14.72 12.93 -19.41
CA SER A 23 -14.73 12.74 -17.95
C SER A 23 -15.78 11.72 -17.49
N VAL A 24 -16.99 11.78 -18.06
CA VAL A 24 -18.06 10.80 -17.79
C VAL A 24 -17.64 9.39 -18.21
N ASP A 25 -17.02 9.25 -19.38
CA ASP A 25 -16.57 7.95 -19.88
C ASP A 25 -15.41 7.40 -19.04
N ALA A 26 -14.48 8.26 -18.60
CA ALA A 26 -13.41 7.89 -17.67
C ALA A 26 -13.96 7.43 -16.31
N PHE A 27 -14.96 8.14 -15.78
CA PHE A 27 -15.62 7.76 -14.51
C PHE A 27 -16.31 6.40 -14.62
N LYS A 28 -17.05 6.13 -15.71
CA LYS A 28 -17.67 4.82 -15.95
C LYS A 28 -16.63 3.70 -16.04
N LEU A 29 -15.51 3.94 -16.71
CA LEU A 29 -14.43 2.96 -16.79
C LEU A 29 -13.85 2.67 -15.41
N TYR A 30 -13.66 3.70 -14.58
CA TYR A 30 -13.21 3.57 -13.20
C TYR A 30 -14.19 2.74 -12.36
N GLU A 31 -15.49 3.06 -12.37
CA GLU A 31 -16.52 2.31 -11.63
C GLU A 31 -16.61 0.85 -12.07
N ASN A 32 -16.55 0.60 -13.38
CA ASN A 32 -16.53 -0.77 -13.91
C ASN A 32 -15.29 -1.53 -13.42
N GLY A 33 -14.13 -0.87 -13.39
CA GLY A 33 -12.90 -1.41 -12.82
C GLY A 33 -13.05 -1.75 -11.34
N LEU A 34 -13.62 -0.87 -10.53
CA LEU A 34 -13.89 -1.12 -9.12
C LEU A 34 -14.83 -2.33 -8.93
N SER A 35 -15.93 -2.38 -9.67
CA SER A 35 -16.88 -3.49 -9.61
C SER A 35 -16.24 -4.84 -9.97
N ALA A 36 -15.41 -4.86 -11.00
CA ALA A 36 -14.70 -6.07 -11.42
C ALA A 36 -13.72 -6.57 -10.35
N ARG A 37 -12.91 -5.67 -9.77
CA ARG A 37 -11.96 -6.02 -8.69
C ARG A 37 -12.70 -6.44 -7.41
N ALA A 38 -13.77 -5.73 -7.07
CA ALA A 38 -14.61 -6.06 -5.93
C ALA A 38 -15.22 -7.47 -6.03
N LYS A 39 -15.72 -7.86 -7.21
CA LYS A 39 -16.21 -9.23 -7.48
C LYS A 39 -15.11 -10.27 -7.30
N LEU A 40 -13.92 -10.01 -7.83
CA LEU A 40 -12.77 -10.92 -7.69
C LEU A 40 -12.37 -11.13 -6.22
N TRP A 41 -12.43 -10.07 -5.42
CA TRP A 41 -12.03 -10.07 -4.01
C TRP A 41 -13.18 -10.41 -3.05
N GLY A 42 -14.38 -10.72 -3.56
CA GLY A 42 -15.55 -11.01 -2.73
C GLY A 42 -15.92 -9.84 -1.80
N THR A 43 -15.89 -8.62 -2.31
CA THR A 43 -16.14 -7.39 -1.54
C THR A 43 -17.01 -6.39 -2.31
N SER A 44 -17.29 -5.23 -1.72
CA SER A 44 -18.06 -4.17 -2.37
C SER A 44 -17.16 -3.18 -3.11
N ALA A 45 -17.67 -2.56 -4.18
CA ALA A 45 -16.95 -1.51 -4.90
C ALA A 45 -16.59 -0.32 -4.00
N ASN A 46 -17.33 -0.10 -2.92
CA ASN A 46 -17.06 0.96 -1.94
C ASN A 46 -15.88 0.64 -1.01
N SER A 47 -15.49 -0.63 -0.87
CA SER A 47 -14.47 -1.07 0.08
C SER A 47 -13.25 -1.72 -0.58
N ILE A 48 -13.28 -1.95 -1.89
CA ILE A 48 -12.20 -2.61 -2.61
C ILE A 48 -10.88 -1.86 -2.49
N GLU A 49 -10.88 -0.54 -2.69
CA GLU A 49 -9.66 0.27 -2.64
C GLU A 49 -9.08 0.31 -1.22
N TYR A 50 -9.95 0.32 -0.22
CA TYR A 50 -9.53 0.20 1.18
C TYR A 50 -8.81 -1.13 1.44
N ARG A 51 -9.40 -2.24 1.00
CA ARG A 51 -8.81 -3.57 1.16
C ARG A 51 -7.51 -3.72 0.38
N GLU A 52 -7.47 -3.22 -0.86
CA GLU A 52 -6.26 -3.20 -1.69
C GLU A 52 -5.13 -2.39 -1.01
N GLY A 53 -5.46 -1.22 -0.46
CA GLY A 53 -4.50 -0.39 0.30
C GLY A 53 -3.98 -1.09 1.56
N MET A 54 -4.85 -1.72 2.34
CA MET A 54 -4.42 -2.50 3.52
C MET A 54 -3.48 -3.65 3.16
N VAL A 55 -3.78 -4.39 2.09
CA VAL A 55 -2.93 -5.52 1.64
C VAL A 55 -1.58 -5.01 1.16
N LYS A 56 -1.56 -3.88 0.44
CA LYS A 56 -0.33 -3.22 0.00
C LYS A 56 0.56 -2.82 1.19
N ASP A 57 -0.02 -2.21 2.21
CA ASP A 57 0.71 -1.80 3.42
C ASP A 57 1.27 -3.01 4.19
N LEU A 58 0.46 -4.06 4.34
CA LEU A 58 0.90 -5.31 4.95
C LEU A 58 2.06 -5.93 4.18
N SER A 59 2.00 -5.92 2.85
CA SER A 59 3.05 -6.45 1.98
C SER A 59 4.33 -5.63 2.13
N ALA A 60 4.23 -4.29 2.10
CA ALA A 60 5.37 -3.40 2.29
C ALA A 60 6.04 -3.58 3.66
N PHE A 61 5.24 -3.75 4.72
CA PHE A 61 5.74 -4.05 6.05
C PHE A 61 6.46 -5.40 6.09
N GLN A 62 5.87 -6.45 5.50
CA GLN A 62 6.48 -7.78 5.44
C GLN A 62 7.83 -7.72 4.70
N ASP A 63 7.89 -7.07 3.54
CA ASP A 63 9.11 -6.89 2.78
C ASP A 63 10.18 -6.16 3.59
N HIS A 64 9.82 -5.06 4.24
CA HIS A 64 10.74 -4.31 5.08
C HIS A 64 11.23 -5.15 6.27
N TYR A 65 10.33 -5.87 6.93
CA TYR A 65 10.68 -6.77 8.03
C TYR A 65 11.68 -7.85 7.56
N HIS A 66 11.37 -8.51 6.44
CA HIS A 66 12.20 -9.57 5.88
C HIS A 66 13.56 -9.07 5.43
N GLN A 67 13.63 -7.88 4.80
CA GLN A 67 14.91 -7.27 4.45
C GLN A 67 15.79 -7.03 5.68
N LYS A 68 15.22 -6.49 6.76
CA LYS A 68 15.97 -6.16 7.97
C LYS A 68 16.43 -7.42 8.72
N ILE A 69 15.56 -8.40 8.92
CA ILE A 69 15.93 -9.63 9.62
C ILE A 69 16.96 -10.44 8.82
N THR A 70 16.80 -10.53 7.49
CA THR A 70 17.74 -11.24 6.61
C THR A 70 19.13 -10.63 6.71
N ALA A 71 19.26 -9.30 6.70
CA ALA A 71 20.55 -8.63 6.84
C ALA A 71 21.25 -8.98 8.18
N LEU A 72 20.48 -9.10 9.28
CA LEU A 72 21.02 -9.51 10.58
C LEU A 72 21.45 -10.99 10.58
N THR A 73 20.62 -11.88 10.03
CA THR A 73 20.89 -13.32 9.96
C THR A 73 22.08 -13.64 9.04
N ASP A 74 22.21 -12.95 7.91
CA ASP A 74 23.34 -13.08 6.99
C ASP A 74 24.65 -12.66 7.68
N ARG A 75 24.61 -11.53 8.41
CA ARG A 75 25.74 -11.05 9.20
C ARG A 75 26.11 -12.05 10.30
N GLN A 76 25.13 -12.66 10.96
CA GLN A 76 25.36 -13.68 11.99
C GLN A 76 26.08 -14.89 11.39
N SER A 77 25.58 -15.39 10.25
CA SER A 77 26.18 -16.52 9.52
C SER A 77 27.62 -16.22 9.12
N PHE A 78 27.88 -15.03 8.58
CA PHE A 78 29.22 -14.59 8.22
C PHE A 78 30.19 -14.54 9.42
N LEU A 79 29.73 -14.05 10.58
CA LEU A 79 30.57 -14.00 11.79
C LEU A 79 30.87 -15.41 12.32
N HIS A 80 29.89 -16.32 12.34
CA HIS A 80 30.12 -17.72 12.71
C HIS A 80 31.14 -18.40 11.78
N ASP A 81 31.02 -18.21 10.47
CA ASP A 81 31.97 -18.75 9.49
C ASP A 81 33.39 -18.22 9.72
N LYS A 82 33.52 -16.93 10.05
CA LYS A 82 34.80 -16.30 10.34
C LYS A 82 35.45 -16.86 11.62
N ILE A 83 34.65 -17.12 12.65
CA ILE A 83 35.09 -17.78 13.89
C ILE A 83 35.53 -19.21 13.59
N LYS A 84 34.74 -19.97 12.81
CA LYS A 84 35.07 -21.35 12.40
C LYS A 84 36.38 -21.44 11.62
N ARG A 85 36.70 -20.41 10.83
CA ARG A 85 37.97 -20.26 10.10
C ARG A 85 39.13 -19.73 10.96
N GLY A 86 38.94 -19.50 12.26
CA GLY A 86 39.96 -19.02 13.19
C GLY A 86 40.39 -17.55 12.98
N LYS A 87 39.67 -16.76 12.17
CA LYS A 87 40.08 -15.40 11.82
C LYS A 87 39.64 -14.39 12.86
N SER A 88 40.59 -13.76 13.57
CA SER A 88 40.31 -12.66 14.52
C SER A 88 39.20 -13.03 15.52
N VAL A 89 39.33 -14.21 16.14
CA VAL A 89 38.29 -14.86 16.96
C VAL A 89 37.78 -13.94 18.05
N TYR A 90 38.66 -13.32 18.83
CA TYR A 90 38.28 -12.41 19.92
C TYR A 90 37.40 -11.24 19.44
N LYS A 91 37.85 -10.51 18.41
CA LYS A 91 37.09 -9.37 17.86
C LYS A 91 35.77 -9.82 17.24
N THR A 92 35.76 -10.97 16.57
CA THR A 92 34.56 -11.51 15.91
C THR A 92 33.52 -11.99 16.94
N ASN A 93 33.95 -12.61 18.04
CA ASN A 93 33.07 -12.96 19.16
C ASN A 93 32.42 -11.72 19.80
N GLN A 94 33.18 -10.64 20.00
CA GLN A 94 32.60 -9.38 20.49
C GLN A 94 31.55 -8.79 19.53
N GLN A 95 31.76 -8.91 18.22
CA GLN A 95 30.77 -8.49 17.22
C GLN A 95 29.51 -9.37 17.26
N LEU A 96 29.69 -10.67 17.49
CA LEU A 96 28.58 -11.62 17.58
C LEU A 96 27.69 -11.36 18.79
N ILE A 97 28.26 -11.11 19.97
CA ILE A 97 27.49 -10.74 21.18
C ILE A 97 26.65 -9.48 20.95
N LYS A 98 27.21 -8.46 20.29
CA LYS A 98 26.47 -7.24 19.94
C LYS A 98 25.32 -7.55 18.99
N LEU A 99 25.57 -8.37 17.97
CA LEU A 99 24.56 -8.77 17.00
C LEU A 99 23.43 -9.59 17.63
N GLU A 100 23.74 -10.50 18.55
CA GLU A 100 22.73 -11.25 19.32
C GLU A 100 21.87 -10.33 20.17
N THR A 101 22.45 -9.26 20.72
CA THR A 101 21.69 -8.22 21.43
C THR A 101 20.78 -7.44 20.47
N GLU A 102 21.29 -7.04 19.30
CA GLU A 102 20.49 -6.38 18.24
C GLU A 102 19.33 -7.27 17.78
N LEU A 103 19.57 -8.58 17.58
CA LEU A 103 18.53 -9.55 17.24
C LEU A 103 17.49 -9.72 18.35
N ALA A 104 17.92 -9.79 19.62
CA ALA A 104 17.00 -9.89 20.76
C ALA A 104 16.12 -8.65 20.92
N GLN A 105 16.62 -7.47 20.53
CA GLN A 105 15.89 -6.21 20.55
C GLN A 105 15.15 -5.91 19.25
N PHE A 106 15.24 -6.79 18.26
CA PHE A 106 14.67 -6.56 16.94
C PHE A 106 13.14 -6.48 17.02
N LYS A 107 12.63 -5.25 16.88
CA LYS A 107 11.22 -4.94 16.81
C LYS A 107 11.04 -3.81 15.80
N ILE A 108 10.19 -4.03 14.81
CA ILE A 108 9.81 -3.02 13.83
C ILE A 108 8.35 -2.66 14.07
N ASP A 109 8.06 -1.37 14.14
CA ASP A 109 6.70 -0.90 14.27
C ASP A 109 5.98 -0.97 12.92
N TYR A 110 4.76 -1.50 12.92
CA TYR A 110 3.93 -1.61 11.72
C TYR A 110 3.75 -0.25 11.05
N PHE A 111 3.49 0.78 11.85
CA PHE A 111 3.26 2.15 11.37
C PHE A 111 4.53 2.85 10.85
N SER A 112 5.73 2.32 11.12
CA SER A 112 6.98 2.92 10.64
C SER A 112 7.20 2.78 9.12
N VAL A 113 6.45 1.89 8.47
CA VAL A 113 6.59 1.60 7.03
C VAL A 113 5.43 2.17 6.21
N MET A 114 4.35 2.57 6.88
CA MET A 114 3.12 3.01 6.23
C MET A 114 3.11 4.53 6.03
N ASN A 115 2.44 4.96 4.97
CA ASN A 115 2.17 6.37 4.70
C ASN A 115 0.74 6.70 5.15
N ASP A 116 0.61 7.45 6.24
CA ASP A 116 -0.67 7.83 6.84
C ASP A 116 -1.49 8.81 5.99
N ASP A 117 -0.86 9.46 5.01
CA ASP A 117 -1.54 10.31 4.02
C ASP A 117 -2.30 9.49 2.94
N GLU A 118 -2.13 8.17 2.88
CA GLU A 118 -2.79 7.36 1.84
C GLU A 118 -4.31 7.35 1.99
N SER A 119 -5.00 7.48 0.85
CA SER A 119 -6.44 7.71 0.80
C SER A 119 -7.29 6.59 1.42
N HIS A 120 -6.79 5.35 1.48
CA HIS A 120 -7.52 4.24 2.08
C HIS A 120 -7.68 4.41 3.60
N TYR A 121 -6.84 5.19 4.28
CA TYR A 121 -7.03 5.48 5.70
C TYR A 121 -8.28 6.31 6.01
N ARG A 122 -8.81 7.04 5.01
CA ARG A 122 -10.05 7.84 5.15
C ARG A 122 -11.30 6.98 5.32
N TYR A 123 -11.22 5.69 5.00
CA TYR A 123 -12.33 4.73 5.17
C TYR A 123 -12.42 4.12 6.58
N LYS A 124 -11.52 4.49 7.51
CA LYS A 124 -11.63 4.10 8.93
C LYS A 124 -12.74 4.89 9.64
N GLY A 125 -13.99 4.57 9.33
CA GLY A 125 -15.15 5.24 9.92
C GLY A 125 -16.52 4.63 9.58
N HIS A 126 -16.61 3.73 8.60
CA HIS A 126 -17.86 3.07 8.25
C HIS A 126 -17.70 1.55 8.21
N THR A 127 -17.39 0.96 9.37
CA THR A 127 -17.82 -0.40 9.65
C THR A 127 -19.35 -0.45 9.63
N SER A 128 -19.86 -0.83 8.45
CA SER A 128 -21.17 -1.42 8.15
C SER A 128 -22.42 -0.87 8.88
N ASP A 129 -23.06 0.13 8.27
CA ASP A 129 -24.53 0.25 8.43
C ASP A 129 -25.27 -0.91 7.72
N ASP A 130 -24.60 -1.67 6.83
CA ASP A 130 -25.15 -2.88 6.20
C ASP A 130 -25.47 -4.01 7.20
N THR A 131 -25.03 -3.91 8.47
CA THR A 131 -25.46 -4.80 9.56
C THR A 131 -26.71 -4.33 10.30
N LYS A 132 -27.18 -3.09 10.08
CA LYS A 132 -28.38 -2.57 10.75
C LYS A 132 -29.68 -2.85 9.99
N GLU A 133 -29.62 -3.11 8.68
CA GLU A 133 -30.83 -3.45 7.89
C GLU A 133 -31.22 -4.94 7.96
N LEU A 134 -30.48 -5.76 8.73
CA LEU A 134 -30.84 -7.15 9.04
C LEU A 134 -31.42 -7.31 10.46
N GLU A 135 -31.55 -6.22 11.22
CA GLU A 135 -32.21 -6.19 12.53
C GLU A 135 -33.52 -5.38 12.44
N PHE A 136 -34.58 -6.07 12.00
CA PHE A 136 -36.03 -5.77 12.04
C PHE A 136 -36.66 -4.95 10.90
#